data_AF-A0ABD1PB18-F1
#
_entry.id   AF-A0ABD1PB18-F1
#
_cell.length_a   1.000
_cell.length_b   1.000
_cell.length_c   1.000
_cell.angle_alpha   90.00
_cell.angle_beta   90.00
_cell.angle_gamma   90.00
#
_symmetry.space_group_name_H-M   'P 1'
#
loop_
_entity.id
_entity.type
_entity.pdbx_description
1 polymer ?
#
loop_
_entity_poly.entity_id
_entity_poly.type
_entity_poly.pdbx_seq_one_letter_code
_entity_poly.pdbx_strand_id
1 'polypeptide(L)'
;MAAADMQKVVESEFEMALQDRVMEETKDKKNAVEAYVYDMRNKLNDKYHEFVMDSERQQFIAKLLEVEDWLYEDGEDETKGVYVAKLKELIKQGDPVEERYKEHTRRGSVIHHLVYCINSYREAAKSADPKFDHIYLAEKQKVYKFSGYCYPLFHSRLPKVH
;
A
#
# COMPACT_ATOMS: atom_id res chain seq x y z
N MET A 1 15.56 42.66 36.91
CA MET A 1 16.41 41.67 36.21
C MET A 1 17.30 42.42 35.25
N ALA A 2 18.60 42.14 35.19
CA ALA A 2 19.47 42.74 34.18
C ALA A 2 19.08 42.20 32.79
N ALA A 3 19.32 42.97 31.72
CA ALA A 3 19.02 42.52 30.35
C ALA A 3 19.69 41.19 29.99
N ALA A 4 20.87 40.93 30.56
CA ALA A 4 21.59 39.66 30.43
C ALA A 4 20.88 38.48 31.14
N ASP A 5 20.20 38.71 32.26
CA ASP A 5 19.42 37.66 32.94
C ASP A 5 18.16 37.32 32.13
N MET A 6 17.55 38.33 31.51
CA MET A 6 16.39 38.15 30.63
C MET A 6 16.75 37.34 29.38
N GLN A 7 17.89 37.62 28.74
CA GLN A 7 18.38 36.83 27.59
C GLN A 7 18.62 35.36 27.96
N LYS A 8 19.25 35.09 29.10
CA LYS A 8 19.47 33.71 29.58
C LYS A 8 18.18 32.94 29.81
N VAL A 9 17.17 33.59 30.39
CA VAL A 9 15.86 32.97 30.62
C VAL A 9 15.16 32.66 29.29
N VAL A 10 15.26 33.56 28.31
CA VAL A 10 14.71 33.33 26.97
C VAL A 10 15.42 32.18 26.25
N GLU A 11 16.75 32.14 26.25
CA GLU A 11 17.53 31.05 25.66
C GLU A 11 17.18 29.70 26.30
N SER A 12 17.08 29.66 27.64
CA SER A 12 16.67 28.45 28.36
C SER A 12 15.25 28.01 28.01
N GLU A 13 14.30 28.94 27.82
CA GLU A 13 12.94 28.61 27.38
C GLU A 13 12.90 28.03 25.97
N PHE A 14 13.70 28.58 25.04
CA PHE A 14 13.86 28.00 23.70
C PHE A 14 14.48 26.60 23.73
N GLU A 15 15.48 26.36 24.58
CA GLU A 15 16.12 25.05 24.73
C GLU A 15 15.14 24.00 25.28
N MET A 16 14.36 24.36 26.32
CA MET A 16 13.33 23.48 26.87
C MET A 16 12.25 23.16 25.83
N ALA A 17 11.74 24.17 25.11
CA ALA A 17 10.75 23.97 24.07
C ALA A 17 11.27 23.08 22.92
N LEU A 18 12.55 23.21 22.56
CA LEU A 18 13.18 22.37 21.55
C LEU A 18 13.32 20.92 22.03
N GLN A 19 13.73 20.71 23.28
CA GLN A 19 13.81 19.37 23.87
C GLN A 19 12.44 18.68 23.92
N ASP A 20 11.40 19.39 24.37
CA ASP A 20 10.03 18.86 24.41
C ASP A 20 9.58 18.40 23.03
N ARG A 21 9.82 19.21 22.01
CA ARG A 21 9.50 18.87 20.63
C ARG A 21 10.27 17.64 20.14
N VAL A 22 11.57 17.55 20.42
CA VAL A 22 12.39 16.40 20.00
C VAL A 22 11.92 15.12 20.70
N MET A 23 11.57 15.19 21.97
CA MET A 23 11.03 14.06 22.73
C MET A 23 9.68 13.60 22.15
N GLU A 24 8.77 14.53 21.86
CA GLU A 24 7.48 14.23 21.25
C GLU A 24 7.65 13.58 19.87
N GLU A 25 8.46 14.17 18.99
CA GLU A 25 8.72 13.62 17.65
C GLU A 25 9.39 12.23 17.71
N THR A 26 10.21 11.97 18.74
CA THR A 26 10.85 10.65 18.93
C THR A 26 9.84 9.61 19.38
N LYS A 27 8.99 9.96 20.35
CA LYS A 27 7.90 9.11 20.84
C LYS A 27 6.92 8.76 19.72
N ASP A 28 6.58 9.73 18.86
CA ASP A 28 5.73 9.47 17.70
C ASP A 28 6.34 8.47 16.73
N LYS A 29 7.67 8.50 16.53
CA LYS A 29 8.34 7.51 15.67
C LYS A 29 8.39 6.13 16.31
N LYS A 30 8.60 6.04 17.63
CA LYS A 30 8.50 4.77 18.36
C LYS A 30 7.09 4.16 18.21
N ASN A 31 6.05 4.96 18.48
CA ASN A 31 4.65 4.53 18.31
C ASN A 31 4.33 4.10 16.88
N ALA A 32 4.91 4.77 15.87
CA ALA A 32 4.72 4.39 14.47
C ALA A 32 5.34 3.02 14.13
N VAL A 33 6.50 2.69 14.72
CA VAL A 33 7.09 1.33 14.57
C VAL A 33 6.19 0.30 15.23
N GLU A 34 5.77 0.54 16.48
CA GLU A 34 4.91 -0.38 17.24
C GLU A 34 3.58 -0.64 16.52
N ALA A 35 2.91 0.41 16.06
CA ALA A 35 1.67 0.31 15.29
C ALA A 35 1.86 -0.47 13.99
N TYR A 36 2.96 -0.23 13.27
CA TYR A 36 3.26 -0.96 12.03
C TYR A 36 3.50 -2.45 12.30
N VAL A 37 4.26 -2.78 13.35
CA VAL A 37 4.55 -4.17 13.72
C VAL A 37 3.27 -4.92 14.03
N TYR A 38 2.39 -4.33 14.85
CA TYR A 38 1.11 -4.93 15.22
C TYR A 38 0.18 -5.12 14.01
N ASP A 39 -0.01 -4.06 13.20
CA ASP A 39 -0.89 -4.08 12.04
C ASP A 39 -0.40 -5.08 10.97
N MET A 40 0.91 -5.08 10.68
CA MET A 40 1.49 -5.96 9.67
C MET A 40 1.41 -7.43 10.10
N ARG A 41 1.68 -7.75 11.38
CA ARG A 41 1.53 -9.11 11.89
C ARG A 41 0.09 -9.61 11.78
N ASN A 42 -0.89 -8.76 12.07
CA ASN A 42 -2.30 -9.11 11.91
C ASN A 42 -2.65 -9.35 10.43
N LYS A 43 -2.25 -8.43 9.55
CA LYS A 43 -2.49 -8.55 8.10
C LYS A 43 -1.85 -9.80 7.49
N LEU A 44 -0.63 -10.17 7.91
CA LEU A 44 0.07 -11.37 7.45
C LEU A 44 -0.64 -12.67 7.83
N ASN A 45 -1.26 -12.70 9.01
CA ASN A 45 -2.00 -13.88 9.48
C ASN A 45 -3.45 -13.95 8.97
N ASP A 46 -4.06 -12.80 8.66
CA ASP A 46 -5.45 -12.72 8.17
C ASP A 46 -5.52 -12.68 6.65
N LYS A 47 -5.22 -11.52 6.04
CA LYS A 47 -5.54 -11.25 4.62
C LYS A 47 -4.41 -11.56 3.65
N TYR A 48 -3.16 -11.48 4.10
CA TYR A 48 -1.99 -11.61 3.22
C TYR A 48 -1.45 -13.03 3.14
N HIS A 49 -1.97 -13.96 3.95
CA HIS A 49 -1.47 -15.33 4.00
C HIS A 49 -1.56 -16.07 2.66
N GLU A 50 -2.53 -15.73 1.80
CA GLU A 50 -2.70 -16.31 0.44
C GLU A 50 -1.85 -15.62 -0.64
N PHE A 51 -1.21 -14.49 -0.33
CA PHE A 51 -0.49 -13.64 -1.30
C PHE A 51 1.03 -13.64 -1.11
N VAL A 52 1.51 -14.41 -0.14
CA VAL A 52 2.92 -14.50 0.25
C VAL A 52 3.27 -15.97 0.42
N MET A 53 4.49 -16.35 0.02
CA MET A 53 4.97 -17.70 0.28
C MET A 53 5.08 -17.95 1.79
N ASP A 54 4.71 -19.15 2.25
CA ASP A 54 4.75 -19.49 3.67
C ASP A 54 6.14 -19.23 4.31
N SER A 55 7.22 -19.48 3.56
CA SER A 55 8.59 -19.22 4.00
C SER A 55 8.90 -17.73 4.18
N GLU A 56 8.53 -16.89 3.19
CA GLU A 56 8.69 -15.44 3.25
C GLU A 56 7.83 -14.84 4.37
N ARG A 57 6.59 -15.33 4.55
CA ARG A 57 5.69 -14.92 5.62
C ARG A 57 6.30 -15.21 6.99
N GLN A 58 6.77 -16.44 7.22
CA GLN A 58 7.37 -16.83 8.50
C GLN A 58 8.63 -16.00 8.81
N GLN A 59 9.49 -15.78 7.82
CA GLN A 59 10.68 -14.93 7.98
C GLN A 59 10.30 -13.50 8.36
N PHE A 60 9.28 -12.93 7.70
CA PHE A 60 8.86 -11.57 8.01
C PHE A 60 8.19 -11.47 9.38
N ILE A 61 7.35 -12.44 9.77
CA ILE A 61 6.78 -12.51 11.13
C ILE A 61 7.89 -12.59 12.19
N ALA A 62 8.91 -13.43 11.97
CA ALA A 62 10.05 -13.52 12.89
C ALA A 62 10.79 -12.17 13.00
N LYS A 63 10.96 -11.45 11.89
CA LYS A 63 11.56 -10.11 11.91
C LYS A 63 10.70 -9.08 12.65
N LEU A 64 9.38 -9.15 12.52
CA LEU A 64 8.44 -8.27 13.23
C LEU A 64 8.51 -8.52 14.75
N LEU A 65 8.59 -9.78 15.18
CA LEU A 65 8.79 -10.14 16.59
C LEU A 65 10.14 -9.65 17.12
N GLU A 66 11.23 -9.80 16.36
CA GLU A 66 12.54 -9.28 16.74
C GLU A 66 12.52 -7.75 16.95
N VAL A 67 11.77 -7.02 16.13
CA VAL A 67 11.61 -5.56 16.30
C VAL A 67 10.69 -5.22 17.48
N GLU A 68 9.67 -6.02 17.75
CA GLU A 68 8.81 -5.89 18.94
C GLU A 68 9.63 -6.08 20.22
N ASP A 69 10.41 -7.16 20.30
CA ASP A 69 11.29 -7.45 21.44
C ASP A 69 12.33 -6.33 21.61
N TRP A 70 12.94 -5.88 20.51
CA TRP A 70 13.88 -4.75 20.54
C TRP A 70 13.24 -3.46 21.06
N LEU A 71 11.97 -3.16 20.74
CA LEU A 71 11.28 -1.97 21.23
C LEU A 71 11.09 -1.95 22.77
N TYR A 72 11.04 -3.13 23.40
CA TYR A 72 10.91 -3.28 24.86
C TYR A 72 12.25 -3.48 25.58
N GLU A 73 13.34 -3.71 24.85
CA GLU A 73 14.70 -3.85 25.38
C GLU A 73 15.57 -2.66 24.95
N ASP A 74 16.55 -2.90 24.07
CA ASP A 74 17.55 -1.91 23.65
C ASP A 74 16.97 -0.68 22.93
N GLY A 75 15.75 -0.79 22.42
CA GLY A 75 15.06 0.25 21.67
C GLY A 75 14.14 1.14 22.51
N GLU A 76 14.17 1.06 23.85
CA GLU A 76 13.28 1.85 24.69
C GLU A 76 13.51 3.37 24.54
N ASP A 77 14.79 3.79 24.60
CA ASP A 77 15.25 5.19 24.59
C ASP A 77 16.22 5.46 23.42
N GLU A 78 15.86 4.98 22.23
CA GLU A 78 16.68 5.16 21.03
C GLU A 78 16.38 6.47 20.28
N THR A 79 17.30 6.86 19.41
CA THR A 79 17.13 8.10 18.65
C THR A 79 16.01 7.98 17.61
N LYS A 80 15.35 9.10 17.32
CA LYS A 80 14.37 9.22 16.22
C LYS A 80 14.86 8.60 14.91
N GLY A 81 16.15 8.75 14.59
CA GLY A 81 16.76 8.22 13.38
C GLY A 81 16.72 6.70 13.30
N VAL A 82 16.95 6.02 14.43
CA VAL A 82 16.93 4.56 14.53
C VAL A 82 15.51 4.03 14.33
N TYR A 83 14.50 4.63 14.99
CA TYR A 83 13.09 4.24 14.77
C TYR A 83 12.66 4.41 13.31
N VAL A 84 13.07 5.50 12.66
CA VAL A 84 12.77 5.74 11.23
C VAL A 84 13.47 4.71 10.33
N ALA A 85 14.71 4.33 10.65
CA ALA A 85 15.44 3.31 9.89
C ALA A 85 14.76 1.95 10.02
N LYS A 86 14.44 1.51 11.25
CA LYS A 86 13.71 0.26 11.52
C LYS A 86 12.36 0.22 10.79
N LEU A 87 11.58 1.31 10.88
CA LEU A 87 10.30 1.40 10.17
C LEU A 87 10.47 1.25 8.66
N LYS A 88 11.48 1.92 8.06
CA LYS A 88 11.76 1.82 6.63
C LYS A 88 12.16 0.41 6.20
N GLU A 89 12.93 -0.30 7.02
CA GLU A 89 13.32 -1.69 6.76
C GLU A 89 12.10 -2.62 6.74
N LEU A 90 11.18 -2.44 7.69
CA LEU A 90 9.94 -3.20 7.76
C LEU A 90 9.02 -2.89 6.57
N ILE A 91 8.83 -1.60 6.25
CA ILE A 91 8.05 -1.16 5.09
C ILE A 91 8.59 -1.74 3.79
N LYS A 92 9.91 -1.74 3.60
CA LYS A 92 10.54 -2.29 2.39
C LYS A 92 10.21 -3.78 2.16
N GLN A 93 10.02 -4.55 3.23
CA GLN A 93 9.63 -5.95 3.14
C GLN A 93 8.11 -6.13 3.02
N GLY A 94 7.32 -5.27 3.67
CA GLY A 94 5.85 -5.32 3.62
C GLY A 94 5.22 -4.75 2.35
N ASP A 95 5.84 -3.76 1.71
CA ASP A 95 5.32 -3.09 0.51
C ASP A 95 5.03 -4.07 -0.63
N PRO A 96 5.94 -4.99 -1.01
CA PRO A 96 5.65 -5.97 -2.06
C PRO A 96 4.46 -6.89 -1.74
N VAL A 97 4.27 -7.22 -0.46
CA VAL A 97 3.14 -8.04 0.00
C VAL A 97 1.83 -7.28 -0.15
N GLU A 98 1.79 -6.04 0.32
CA GLU A 98 0.62 -5.19 0.23
C GLU A 98 0.28 -4.82 -1.23
N GLU A 99 1.29 -4.62 -2.07
CA GLU A 99 1.10 -4.41 -3.52
C GLU A 99 0.45 -5.61 -4.20
N ARG A 100 0.93 -6.83 -3.94
CA ARG A 100 0.32 -8.07 -4.48
C ARG A 100 -1.14 -8.19 -4.06
N TYR A 101 -1.44 -7.92 -2.79
CA TYR A 101 -2.81 -7.93 -2.27
C TYR A 101 -3.70 -6.86 -2.93
N LYS A 102 -3.19 -5.63 -3.07
CA LYS A 102 -3.89 -4.52 -3.73
C LYS A 102 -4.15 -4.82 -5.20
N GLU A 103 -3.18 -5.38 -5.90
CA GLU A 103 -3.32 -5.79 -7.30
C GLU A 103 -4.44 -6.83 -7.42
N HIS A 104 -4.39 -7.90 -6.62
CA HIS A 104 -5.40 -8.95 -6.64
C HIS A 104 -6.81 -8.41 -6.40
N THR A 105 -6.97 -7.54 -5.39
CA THR A 105 -8.26 -6.93 -5.05
C THR A 105 -8.77 -5.99 -6.14
N ARG A 106 -7.88 -5.21 -6.79
CA ARG A 106 -8.25 -4.29 -7.86
C ARG A 106 -8.52 -5.00 -9.18
N ARG A 107 -7.87 -6.15 -9.43
CA ARG A 107 -7.94 -6.88 -10.69
C ARG A 107 -9.37 -7.21 -11.10
N GLY A 108 -10.21 -7.65 -10.17
CA GLY A 108 -11.62 -7.95 -10.43
C GLY A 108 -12.40 -6.73 -10.94
N SER A 109 -12.24 -5.58 -10.28
CA SER A 109 -12.89 -4.33 -10.69
C SER A 109 -12.41 -3.83 -12.05
N VAL A 110 -11.10 -3.91 -12.32
CA VAL A 110 -10.52 -3.50 -13.61
C VAL A 110 -11.02 -4.41 -14.74
N ILE A 111 -11.08 -5.72 -14.51
CA ILE A 111 -11.65 -6.67 -15.47
C ILE A 111 -13.12 -6.35 -15.71
N HIS A 112 -13.90 -6.09 -14.65
CA HIS A 112 -15.31 -5.73 -14.79
C HIS A 112 -15.52 -4.47 -15.63
N HIS A 113 -14.74 -3.41 -15.36
CA HIS A 113 -14.78 -2.18 -16.15
C HIS A 113 -14.39 -2.42 -17.61
N LEU A 114 -13.35 -3.23 -17.85
CA LEU A 114 -12.92 -3.57 -19.20
C LEU A 114 -14.01 -4.36 -19.96
N VAL A 115 -14.62 -5.34 -19.31
CA VAL A 115 -15.74 -6.12 -19.86
C VAL A 115 -16.94 -5.22 -20.15
N TYR A 116 -17.27 -4.30 -19.25
CA TYR A 116 -18.33 -3.32 -19.45
C TYR A 116 -18.07 -2.46 -20.71
N CYS A 117 -16.85 -1.91 -20.85
CA CYS A 117 -16.46 -1.13 -22.02
C CYS A 117 -16.56 -1.97 -23.30
N ILE A 118 -16.03 -3.20 -23.29
CA ILE A 118 -16.10 -4.11 -24.45
C ILE A 118 -17.55 -4.39 -24.85
N ASN A 119 -18.43 -4.66 -23.88
CA ASN A 119 -19.84 -4.89 -24.13
C ASN A 119 -20.54 -3.63 -24.66
N SER A 120 -20.24 -2.45 -24.10
CA SER A 120 -20.77 -1.18 -24.58
C SER A 120 -20.41 -0.94 -26.05
N TYR A 121 -19.14 -1.12 -26.43
CA TYR A 121 -18.71 -0.99 -27.83
C TYR A 121 -19.31 -2.07 -28.74
N ARG A 122 -19.47 -3.30 -28.23
CA ARG A 122 -20.11 -4.40 -28.98
C ARG A 122 -21.58 -4.10 -29.28
N GLU A 123 -22.32 -3.58 -28.31
CA GLU A 123 -23.72 -3.22 -28.49
C GLU A 123 -23.86 -1.94 -29.34
N ALA A 124 -22.97 -0.96 -29.20
CA ALA A 124 -22.91 0.19 -30.11
C ALA A 124 -22.63 -0.23 -31.57
N ALA A 125 -21.77 -1.24 -31.79
CA ALA A 125 -21.49 -1.78 -33.13
C ALA A 125 -22.66 -2.57 -33.73
N LYS A 126 -23.54 -3.15 -32.90
CA LYS A 126 -24.80 -3.77 -33.34
C LYS A 126 -25.95 -2.79 -33.49
N SER A 127 -25.88 -1.66 -32.80
CA SER A 127 -26.94 -0.68 -32.76
C SER A 127 -27.19 -0.08 -34.14
N ALA A 128 -28.48 0.05 -34.49
CA ALA A 128 -28.96 0.78 -35.66
C ALA A 128 -29.23 2.27 -35.32
N ASP A 129 -28.55 2.80 -34.29
CA ASP A 129 -28.66 4.20 -33.89
C ASP A 129 -28.14 5.11 -35.03
N PRO A 130 -28.93 6.11 -35.48
CA PRO A 130 -28.53 7.05 -36.53
C PRO A 130 -27.19 7.74 -36.29
N LYS A 131 -26.77 7.86 -35.02
CA LYS A 131 -25.47 8.39 -34.63
C LYS A 131 -24.30 7.61 -35.24
N PHE A 132 -24.47 6.33 -35.56
CA PHE A 132 -23.42 5.45 -36.08
C PHE A 132 -23.57 5.10 -37.57
N ASP A 133 -24.46 5.75 -38.31
CA ASP A 133 -24.70 5.46 -39.74
C ASP A 133 -23.55 5.85 -40.65
N HIS A 134 -22.71 6.78 -40.20
CA HIS A 134 -21.48 7.18 -40.91
C HIS A 134 -20.35 6.14 -40.80
N ILE A 135 -20.52 5.08 -40.00
CA ILE A 135 -19.53 4.02 -39.81
C ILE A 135 -19.88 2.83 -40.71
N TYR A 136 -18.99 2.50 -41.63
CA TYR A 136 -19.16 1.38 -42.56
C TYR A 136 -19.35 0.04 -41.82
N LEU A 137 -20.23 -0.80 -42.36
CA LEU A 137 -20.58 -2.11 -41.81
C LEU A 137 -19.34 -3.00 -41.56
N ALA A 138 -18.36 -2.93 -42.47
CA ALA A 138 -17.10 -3.67 -42.36
C ALA A 138 -16.29 -3.28 -41.11
N GLU A 139 -16.32 -2.01 -40.70
CA GLU A 139 -15.65 -1.51 -39.50
C GLU A 139 -16.39 -1.93 -38.22
N LYS A 140 -17.73 -1.87 -38.22
CA LYS A 140 -18.56 -2.39 -37.12
C LYS A 140 -18.32 -3.89 -36.88
N GLN A 141 -18.13 -4.66 -37.96
CA GLN A 141 -17.91 -6.11 -37.88
C GLN A 141 -16.51 -6.49 -37.38
N LYS A 142 -15.49 -5.65 -37.59
CA LYS A 142 -14.17 -5.81 -36.97
C LYS A 142 -14.23 -5.67 -35.45
N VAL A 143 -14.91 -4.63 -34.95
CA VAL A 143 -15.13 -4.40 -33.51
C VAL A 143 -15.87 -5.57 -32.88
N TYR A 144 -16.92 -6.06 -33.54
CA TYR A 144 -17.67 -7.22 -33.08
C TYR A 144 -16.81 -8.48 -32.97
N LYS A 145 -16.02 -8.81 -33.99
CA LYS A 145 -15.12 -9.97 -33.96
C LYS A 145 -14.07 -9.83 -32.86
N PHE A 146 -13.41 -8.68 -32.74
CA PHE A 146 -12.37 -8.43 -31.74
C PHE A 146 -12.91 -8.56 -30.30
N SER A 147 -14.11 -8.03 -30.04
CA SER A 147 -14.78 -8.15 -28.74
C SER A 147 -15.03 -9.60 -28.31
N GLY A 148 -15.29 -10.51 -29.27
CA GLY A 148 -15.51 -11.93 -29.01
C GLY A 148 -14.25 -12.72 -28.65
N TYR A 149 -13.08 -12.35 -29.19
CA TYR A 149 -11.80 -13.01 -28.89
C TYR A 149 -11.23 -12.63 -27.51
N CYS A 150 -11.59 -11.46 -26.99
CA CYS A 150 -11.13 -10.99 -25.68
C CYS A 150 -11.79 -11.74 -24.51
N TYR A 151 -13.04 -12.18 -24.66
CA TYR A 151 -13.84 -12.76 -23.57
C TYR A 151 -13.22 -14.03 -22.90
N PRO A 152 -12.69 -15.02 -23.65
CA PRO A 152 -12.08 -16.22 -23.07
C PRO A 152 -10.74 -15.94 -22.37
N LEU A 153 -9.96 -14.97 -22.86
CA LEU A 153 -8.63 -14.65 -22.33
C LEU A 153 -8.66 -14.07 -20.91
N PHE A 154 -9.76 -13.37 -20.54
CA PHE A 154 -9.92 -12.79 -19.20
C PHE A 154 -10.44 -13.78 -18.15
N HIS A 155 -11.12 -14.86 -18.56
CA HIS A 155 -11.67 -15.87 -17.64
C HIS A 155 -10.73 -17.05 -17.36
N SER A 156 -9.78 -17.35 -18.25
CA SER A 156 -8.99 -18.59 -18.20
C SER A 156 -7.56 -18.44 -17.66
N ARG A 157 -7.15 -17.24 -17.24
CA ARG A 157 -5.75 -16.93 -16.91
C ARG A 157 -5.55 -16.23 -15.57
N LEU A 158 -6.31 -16.61 -14.54
CA LEU A 158 -6.00 -16.24 -13.16
C LEU A 158 -5.21 -17.38 -12.51
N PRO A 159 -3.87 -17.42 -12.63
CA PRO A 159 -3.09 -18.31 -11.79
C PRO A 159 -3.33 -17.88 -10.34
N LYS A 160 -3.84 -18.82 -9.53
CA LYS A 160 -3.67 -18.72 -8.08
C LYS A 160 -2.16 -18.75 -7.87
N VAL A 161 -1.64 -17.71 -7.23
CA VAL A 161 -0.24 -17.67 -6.80
C VAL A 161 -0.11 -18.83 -5.80
N HIS A 162 0.59 -19.89 -6.20
CA HIS A 162 0.98 -21.02 -5.37
C HIS A 162 2.47 -20.92 -5.12
#